data_AF-A0A8C3RIA8-F1
#
_entry.id   AF-A0A8C3RIA8-F1
#
_cell.length_a   1.000
_cell.length_b   1.000
_cell.length_c   1.000
_cell.angle_alpha   90.00
_cell.angle_beta   90.00
_cell.angle_gamma   90.00
#
_symmetry.space_group_name_H-M   'P 1'
#
loop_
_entity.id
_entity.type
_entity.pdbx_description
1 polymer ?
#
loop_
_entity_poly.entity_id
_entity_poly.type
_entity_poly.pdbx_seq_one_letter_code
_entity_poly.pdbx_strand_id
1 'polypeptide(L)'
;MNASMLSYILFSCLLLSVHAEYCGVREIIRYTQRLLDDSSVSCPCRQTAINSCSCLPIPEHGHELACFVNGTKHLMENNASNPVITRLYLTFQALLDRQLCKRLAHDDQCQYKTKGNVEEFLKKIQRTYQEIDKFNA
;
A
#
# COMPACT_ATOMS: atom_id res chain seq x y z
N MET A 1 12.36 -35.09 30.45
CA MET A 1 11.25 -34.39 29.77
C MET A 1 10.28 -35.44 29.23
N ASN A 2 9.04 -35.48 29.72
CA ASN A 2 8.04 -36.45 29.25
C ASN A 2 7.56 -36.09 27.83
N ALA A 3 7.37 -37.10 26.97
CA ALA A 3 6.86 -36.94 25.60
C ALA A 3 5.56 -36.12 25.53
N SER A 4 4.73 -36.23 26.56
CA SER A 4 3.48 -35.45 26.73
C SER A 4 3.72 -33.94 26.80
N MET A 5 4.75 -33.49 27.53
CA MET A 5 5.07 -32.06 27.67
C MET A 5 5.56 -31.47 26.34
N LEU A 6 6.29 -32.26 25.55
CA LEU A 6 6.76 -31.84 24.22
C LEU A 6 5.60 -31.65 23.25
N SER A 7 4.60 -32.54 23.29
CA SER A 7 3.39 -32.44 22.47
C SER A 7 2.56 -31.20 22.79
N TYR A 8 2.44 -30.84 24.06
CA TYR A 8 1.75 -29.60 24.46
C TYR A 8 2.49 -28.35 23.96
N ILE A 9 3.82 -28.31 24.09
CA ILE A 9 4.62 -27.19 23.61
C ILE A 9 4.48 -27.01 22.08
N LEU A 10 4.57 -28.12 21.32
CA LEU A 10 4.42 -28.09 19.86
C LEU A 10 3.02 -27.63 19.44
N PHE A 11 1.97 -28.09 20.11
CA PHE A 11 0.60 -27.70 19.81
C PHE A 11 0.33 -26.24 20.19
N SER A 12 0.89 -25.74 21.29
CA SER A 12 0.81 -24.33 21.70
C SER A 12 1.55 -23.40 20.74
N CYS A 13 2.69 -23.81 20.19
CA CYS A 13 3.41 -23.04 19.17
C CYS A 13 2.62 -22.90 17.85
N LEU A 14 1.90 -23.96 17.43
CA LEU A 14 1.09 -23.92 16.21
C LEU A 14 -0.08 -22.93 16.31
N LEU A 15 -0.66 -22.77 17.50
CA LEU A 15 -1.78 -21.84 17.74
C LEU A 15 -1.33 -20.36 17.80
N LEU A 16 -0.06 -20.08 18.10
CA LEU A 16 0.49 -18.72 18.14
C LEU A 16 0.90 -18.18 16.75
N SER A 17 0.79 -18.99 15.70
CA SER A 17 1.18 -18.59 14.33
C SER A 17 0.20 -17.61 13.67
N VAL A 18 -0.98 -17.38 14.24
CA VAL A 18 -1.95 -16.41 13.69
C VAL A 18 -1.59 -15.00 14.16
N HIS A 19 -0.56 -14.43 13.54
CA HIS A 19 -0.32 -12.99 13.66
C HIS A 19 -1.31 -12.27 12.75
N ALA A 20 -2.28 -11.56 13.35
CA ALA A 20 -3.09 -10.61 12.60
C ALA A 20 -2.17 -9.50 12.08
N GLU A 21 -1.91 -9.51 10.77
CA GLU A 21 -1.04 -8.52 10.14
C GLU A 21 -1.75 -7.16 10.06
N TYR A 22 -1.20 -6.14 10.74
CA TYR A 22 -1.73 -4.79 10.68
C TYR A 22 -1.35 -4.12 9.35
N CYS A 23 -2.34 -3.81 8.53
CA CYS A 23 -2.17 -3.13 7.24
C CYS A 23 -2.72 -1.70 7.19
N GLY A 24 -3.27 -1.14 8.29
CA GLY A 24 -3.84 0.23 8.27
C GLY A 24 -5.05 0.41 7.33
N VAL A 25 -5.74 -0.70 7.00
CA VAL A 25 -6.74 -0.80 5.91
C VAL A 25 -7.77 0.32 5.90
N ARG A 26 -8.47 0.52 7.03
CA ARG A 26 -9.58 1.48 7.12
C ARG A 26 -9.15 2.92 6.87
N GLU A 27 -7.97 3.31 7.37
CA GLU A 27 -7.45 4.66 7.19
C GLU A 27 -7.04 4.91 5.73
N ILE A 28 -6.35 3.94 5.13
CA ILE A 28 -5.91 4.00 3.73
C ILE A 28 -7.10 4.08 2.78
N ILE A 29 -8.12 3.24 2.96
CA ILE A 29 -9.35 3.30 2.15
C ILE A 29 -10.00 4.68 2.28
N ARG A 30 -10.11 5.22 3.50
CA ARG A 30 -10.75 6.53 3.73
C ARG A 30 -10.02 7.67 3.04
N TYR A 31 -8.70 7.77 3.19
CA TYR A 31 -7.95 8.86 2.55
C TYR A 31 -7.89 8.70 1.04
N THR A 32 -7.76 7.47 0.54
CA THR A 32 -7.75 7.21 -0.90
C THR A 32 -9.09 7.60 -1.53
N GLN A 33 -10.23 7.26 -0.88
CA GLN A 33 -11.56 7.69 -1.35
C GLN A 33 -11.66 9.22 -1.39
N ARG A 34 -11.23 9.90 -0.33
CA ARG A 34 -11.25 11.37 -0.29
C ARG A 34 -10.43 11.99 -1.43
N LEU A 35 -9.25 11.43 -1.73
CA LEU A 35 -8.43 11.89 -2.84
C LEU A 35 -9.06 11.61 -4.21
N LEU A 36 -9.78 10.49 -4.35
CA LEU A 36 -10.53 10.19 -5.58
C LEU A 36 -11.68 11.19 -5.78
N ASP A 37 -12.42 11.52 -4.71
CA ASP A 37 -13.50 12.51 -4.75
C ASP A 37 -13.00 13.92 -5.09
N ASP A 38 -11.81 14.27 -4.59
CA ASP A 38 -11.15 15.57 -4.82
C ASP A 38 -10.37 15.65 -6.15
N SER A 39 -10.08 14.51 -6.79
CA SER A 39 -9.21 14.47 -7.99
C SER A 39 -9.93 15.00 -9.24
N SER A 40 -9.65 16.25 -9.60
CA SER A 40 -10.22 16.90 -10.79
C SER A 40 -9.33 16.85 -12.04
N VAL A 41 -8.19 16.16 -11.99
CA VAL A 41 -7.19 16.22 -13.07
C VAL A 41 -6.80 14.83 -13.58
N SER A 42 -7.51 14.39 -14.61
CA SER A 42 -7.11 13.27 -15.48
C SER A 42 -6.13 13.80 -16.52
N CYS A 43 -4.87 14.04 -16.12
CA CYS A 43 -3.86 14.32 -17.12
C CYS A 43 -3.44 13.00 -17.79
N PRO A 44 -3.34 12.94 -19.13
CA PRO A 44 -2.87 11.75 -19.84
C PRO A 44 -1.40 11.47 -19.52
N CYS A 45 -1.14 10.32 -18.89
CA CYS A 45 0.19 9.76 -18.74
C CYS A 45 0.57 9.01 -20.03
N ARG A 46 1.23 9.69 -20.97
CA ARG A 46 1.89 9.03 -22.11
C ARG A 46 3.40 9.20 -21.94
N GLN A 47 4.14 8.10 -21.99
CA GLN A 47 5.61 8.01 -21.78
C GLN A 47 6.45 9.01 -22.61
N THR A 48 5.87 9.65 -23.63
CA THR A 48 6.51 10.59 -24.55
C THR A 48 6.25 12.08 -24.28
N ALA A 49 5.45 12.45 -23.27
CA ALA A 49 5.16 13.86 -23.00
C ALA A 49 6.22 14.50 -22.07
N ILE A 50 6.83 15.60 -22.53
CA ILE A 50 7.88 16.37 -21.83
C ILE A 50 7.32 17.22 -20.68
N ASN A 51 5.99 17.27 -20.47
CA ASN A 51 5.37 18.23 -19.54
C ASN A 51 4.56 17.60 -18.37
N SER A 52 4.95 18.01 -17.16
CA SER A 52 4.26 18.18 -15.86
C SER A 52 3.28 17.14 -15.28
N CYS A 53 2.94 16.04 -15.93
CA CYS A 53 1.98 15.10 -15.37
C CYS A 53 2.66 13.94 -14.64
N SER A 54 2.38 13.82 -13.34
CA SER A 54 2.86 12.75 -12.46
C SER A 54 2.39 11.38 -12.95
N CYS A 55 3.21 10.76 -13.80
CA CYS A 55 3.11 9.35 -14.16
C CYS A 55 3.57 8.50 -12.97
N LEU A 56 2.62 7.89 -12.27
CA LEU A 56 2.85 7.12 -11.06
C LEU A 56 3.03 5.63 -11.38
N PRO A 57 3.84 4.89 -10.62
CA PRO A 57 4.04 3.47 -10.84
C PRO A 57 2.76 2.68 -10.56
N ILE A 58 2.35 1.80 -11.49
CA ILE A 58 1.29 0.82 -11.21
C ILE A 58 1.96 -0.49 -10.77
N PRO A 59 1.88 -0.86 -9.50
CA PRO A 59 2.67 -1.95 -8.94
C PRO A 59 2.35 -3.31 -9.55
N GLU A 60 3.40 -4.11 -9.69
CA GLU A 60 3.29 -5.56 -9.80
C GLU A 60 2.83 -6.18 -8.48
N HIS A 61 2.28 -7.38 -8.56
CA HIS A 61 1.75 -8.07 -7.39
C HIS A 61 2.86 -8.39 -6.38
N GLY A 62 2.62 -8.06 -5.11
CA GLY A 62 3.56 -8.23 -4.02
C GLY A 62 4.58 -7.09 -3.85
N HIS A 63 4.59 -6.11 -4.76
CA HIS A 63 5.45 -4.92 -4.69
C HIS A 63 4.64 -3.63 -4.46
N GLU A 64 3.36 -3.77 -4.05
CA GLU A 64 2.44 -2.66 -3.92
C GLU A 64 2.92 -1.62 -2.91
N LEU A 65 3.38 -2.05 -1.72
CA LEU A 65 3.68 -1.13 -0.63
C LEU A 65 4.81 -0.16 -0.98
N ALA A 66 5.93 -0.67 -1.51
CA ALA A 66 7.05 0.17 -1.95
C ALA A 66 6.65 1.14 -3.08
N CYS A 67 5.79 0.69 -4.01
CA CYS A 67 5.27 1.57 -5.05
C CYS A 67 4.29 2.61 -4.53
N PHE A 68 3.50 2.27 -3.52
CA PHE A 68 2.60 3.22 -2.86
C PHE A 68 3.38 4.30 -2.11
N VAL A 69 4.47 3.94 -1.43
CA VAL A 69 5.42 4.91 -0.85
C VAL A 69 5.96 5.85 -1.93
N ASN A 70 6.56 5.30 -2.99
CA ASN A 70 7.17 6.11 -4.05
C ASN A 70 6.16 7.04 -4.74
N GLY A 71 4.98 6.51 -5.08
CA GLY A 71 3.96 7.29 -5.77
C GLY A 71 3.34 8.38 -4.90
N THR A 72 3.05 8.09 -3.63
CA THR A 72 2.50 9.09 -2.70
C THR A 72 3.52 10.13 -2.27
N LYS A 73 4.80 9.77 -2.16
CA LYS A 73 5.90 10.73 -1.98
C LYS A 73 5.95 11.73 -3.14
N HIS A 74 5.93 11.22 -4.37
CA HIS A 74 5.92 12.07 -5.56
C HIS A 74 4.69 12.98 -5.61
N LEU A 75 3.50 12.47 -5.25
CA LEU A 75 2.30 13.29 -5.14
C LEU A 75 2.43 14.39 -4.06
N MET A 76 3.00 14.05 -2.90
CA MET A 76 3.21 14.97 -1.79
C MET A 76 4.18 16.10 -2.19
N GLU A 77 5.29 15.78 -2.85
CA GLU A 77 6.28 16.77 -3.30
C GLU A 77 5.69 17.76 -4.31
N ASN A 78 4.78 17.30 -5.17
CA ASN A 78 4.11 18.15 -6.17
C ASN A 78 2.83 18.84 -5.66
N ASN A 79 2.28 18.39 -4.52
CA ASN A 79 1.05 18.91 -3.92
C ASN A 79 1.22 19.11 -2.41
N ALA A 80 2.29 19.81 -2.02
CA ALA A 80 2.73 19.93 -0.63
C ALA A 80 1.68 20.54 0.33
N SER A 81 0.66 21.22 -0.19
CA SER A 81 -0.43 21.79 0.60
C SER A 81 -1.55 20.80 0.94
N ASN A 82 -1.58 19.60 0.35
CA ASN A 82 -2.64 18.62 0.62
C ASN A 82 -2.29 17.71 1.82
N PRO A 83 -2.93 17.89 2.99
CA PRO A 83 -2.61 17.11 4.19
C PRO A 83 -3.02 15.64 4.07
N VAL A 84 -3.97 15.32 3.19
CA VAL A 84 -4.46 13.95 2.97
C VAL A 84 -3.39 13.12 2.26
N ILE A 85 -2.74 13.70 1.23
CA ILE A 85 -1.63 13.04 0.52
C ILE A 85 -0.45 12.82 1.47
N THR A 86 -0.09 13.84 2.25
CA THR A 86 0.99 13.76 3.25
C THR A 86 0.73 12.63 4.24
N ARG A 87 -0.50 12.53 4.77
CA ARG A 87 -0.83 11.48 5.72
C ARG A 87 -0.81 10.09 5.08
N LEU A 88 -1.30 9.95 3.85
CA LEU A 88 -1.27 8.69 3.12
C LEU A 88 0.18 8.21 2.87
N TYR A 89 1.07 9.12 2.47
CA TYR A 89 2.50 8.82 2.32
C TYR A 89 3.13 8.35 3.64
N LEU A 90 2.93 9.08 4.73
CA LEU A 90 3.46 8.72 6.05
C LEU A 90 2.93 7.37 6.53
N THR A 91 1.66 7.05 6.26
CA THR A 91 1.09 5.74 6.58
C THR A 91 1.80 4.63 5.81
N PHE A 92 1.99 4.75 4.50
CA PHE A 92 2.71 3.74 3.72
C PHE A 92 4.17 3.60 4.14
N GLN A 93 4.87 4.71 4.37
CA GLN A 93 6.25 4.69 4.84
C GLN A 93 6.37 3.97 6.18
N ALA A 94 5.47 4.26 7.12
CA ALA A 94 5.46 3.60 8.43
C ALA A 94 5.16 2.10 8.34
N LEU A 95 4.32 1.66 7.40
CA LEU A 95 4.08 0.24 7.16
C LEU A 95 5.33 -0.44 6.61
N LEU A 96 6.01 0.19 5.64
CA LEU A 96 7.23 -0.33 5.03
C LEU A 96 8.38 -0.43 6.04
N ASP A 97 8.67 0.67 6.75
CA ASP A 97 9.75 0.75 7.75
C ASP A 97 9.60 -0.28 8.87
N ARG A 98 8.36 -0.64 9.21
CA ARG A 98 8.04 -1.60 10.27
C ARG A 98 7.86 -3.03 9.75
N GLN A 99 8.07 -3.27 8.45
CA GLN A 99 7.86 -4.56 7.79
C GLN A 99 6.46 -5.13 8.07
N LEU A 100 5.46 -4.26 8.05
CA LEU A 100 4.04 -4.59 8.20
C LEU A 100 3.39 -4.73 6.83
N CYS A 101 2.27 -5.44 6.78
CA CYS A 101 1.56 -5.69 5.52
C CYS A 101 2.42 -6.40 4.46
N LYS A 102 3.18 -7.41 4.90
CA LYS A 102 4.11 -8.24 4.12
C LYS A 102 3.49 -8.83 2.86
N ARG A 103 2.17 -9.09 2.87
CA ARG A 103 1.43 -9.50 1.67
C ARG A 103 1.52 -8.50 0.50
N LEU A 104 1.91 -7.25 0.76
CA LEU A 104 2.12 -6.18 -0.22
C LEU A 104 3.59 -5.78 -0.37
N ALA A 105 4.50 -6.43 0.36
CA ALA A 105 5.90 -6.02 0.50
C ALA A 105 6.83 -7.25 0.45
N HIS A 106 6.87 -7.94 -0.69
CA HIS A 106 7.84 -9.00 -0.95
C HIS A 106 9.28 -8.45 -1.00
N ASP A 107 9.45 -7.18 -1.38
CA ASP A 107 10.72 -6.45 -1.44
C ASP A 107 10.50 -4.98 -1.05
N ASP A 108 11.58 -4.31 -0.65
CA ASP A 108 11.58 -2.88 -0.30
C ASP A 108 11.63 -1.98 -1.54
N GLN A 109 11.80 -2.57 -2.74
CA GLN A 109 11.83 -1.85 -4.00
C GLN A 109 10.49 -1.90 -4.74
N CYS A 110 10.10 -0.75 -5.29
CA CYS A 110 8.94 -0.65 -6.16
C CYS A 110 9.25 -1.28 -7.53
N GLN A 111 8.49 -2.32 -7.89
CA GLN A 111 8.54 -2.96 -9.20
C GLN A 111 7.24 -2.69 -9.97
N TYR A 112 7.37 -2.21 -11.21
CA TYR A 112 6.24 -1.87 -12.08
C TYR A 112 6.64 -1.97 -13.56
N LYS A 113 5.70 -2.40 -14.41
CA LYS A 113 5.86 -2.39 -15.89
C LYS A 113 5.19 -1.20 -16.55
N THR A 114 4.15 -0.67 -15.92
CA THR A 114 3.33 0.42 -16.47
C THR A 114 3.26 1.57 -15.49
N LYS A 115 3.06 2.77 -16.03
CA LYS A 115 2.72 3.96 -15.25
C LYS A 115 1.29 4.35 -15.57
N GLY A 116 0.62 4.93 -14.59
CA GLY A 116 -0.74 5.45 -14.74
C GLY A 116 -0.82 6.90 -14.28
N ASN A 117 -1.96 7.52 -14.57
CA ASN A 117 -2.29 8.82 -14.00
C ASN A 117 -2.64 8.69 -12.50
N VAL A 118 -2.92 9.83 -11.86
CA VAL A 118 -3.23 9.89 -10.42
C VAL A 118 -4.46 9.06 -10.06
N GLU A 119 -5.52 9.14 -10.86
CA GLU A 119 -6.77 8.42 -10.63
C GLU A 119 -6.55 6.90 -10.71
N GLU A 120 -5.80 6.41 -11.71
CA GLU A 120 -5.46 5.00 -11.87
C GLU A 120 -4.64 4.47 -10.69
N PHE A 121 -3.67 5.25 -10.23
CA PHE A 121 -2.86 4.93 -9.07
C PHE A 121 -3.70 4.86 -7.78
N LEU A 122 -4.55 5.86 -7.52
CA LEU A 122 -5.43 5.87 -6.35
C LEU A 122 -6.46 4.72 -6.41
N LYS A 123 -7.02 4.41 -7.58
CA LYS A 123 -7.89 3.25 -7.77
C LYS A 123 -7.17 1.94 -7.49
N LYS A 124 -5.89 1.83 -7.88
CA LYS A 124 -5.08 0.65 -7.57
C LYS A 124 -4.88 0.50 -6.06
N ILE A 125 -4.53 1.58 -5.33
CA ILE A 125 -4.48 1.57 -3.85
C ILE A 125 -5.82 1.11 -3.27
N GLN A 126 -6.92 1.73 -3.68
CA GLN A 126 -8.24 1.44 -3.15
C GLN A 126 -8.62 -0.03 -3.33
N ARG A 127 -8.45 -0.59 -4.54
CA ARG A 127 -8.76 -2.00 -4.83
C ARG A 127 -7.91 -2.94 -3.98
N THR A 128 -6.60 -2.71 -3.92
CA THR A 128 -5.68 -3.54 -3.11
C THR A 128 -6.11 -3.59 -1.64
N TYR A 129 -6.45 -2.45 -1.03
CA TYR A 129 -6.84 -2.44 0.38
C TYR A 129 -8.27 -2.92 0.64
N GLN A 130 -9.20 -2.72 -0.31
CA GLN A 130 -10.54 -3.33 -0.23
C GLN A 130 -10.48 -4.86 -0.34
N GLU A 131 -9.56 -5.40 -1.15
CA GLU A 131 -9.33 -6.84 -1.18
C GLU A 131 -8.82 -7.34 0.17
N ILE A 132 -7.88 -6.63 0.80
CA ILE A 132 -7.41 -6.98 2.16
C ILE A 132 -8.55 -6.94 3.18
N ASP A 133 -9.39 -5.90 3.14
CA ASP A 133 -10.52 -5.73 4.07
C ASP A 133 -11.49 -6.92 4.04
N LYS A 134 -11.80 -7.42 2.84
CA LYS A 134 -12.68 -8.59 2.64
C LYS A 134 -12.16 -9.87 3.29
N PHE A 135 -10.84 -10.02 3.43
CA PHE A 135 -10.23 -11.20 4.06
C PHE A 135 -10.05 -11.03 5.58
N ASN A 136 -10.25 -9.83 6.11
CA ASN A 136 -10.14 -9.52 7.54
C ASN A 136 -11.50 -9.36 8.24
N ALA A 137 -12.61 -9.37 7.49
CA ALA A 137 -13.98 -9.32 7.97
C ALA A 137 -14.56 -10.74 8.15
#